data_AF-A0A162TKE8-F1
#
_entry.id   AF-A0A162TKE8-F1
#
_cell.length_a   1.000
_cell.length_b   1.000
_cell.length_c   1.000
_cell.angle_alpha   90.00
_cell.angle_beta   90.00
_cell.angle_gamma   90.00
#
_symmetry.space_group_name_H-M   'P 1'
#
loop_
_entity.id
_entity.type
_entity.pdbx_description
1 polymer ?
#
loop_
_entity_poly.entity_id
_entity_poly.type
_entity_poly.pdbx_seq_one_letter_code
_entity_poly.pdbx_strand_id
1 'polypeptide(L)'
;MSLLRNLRLLMPLNGSHRWMTTAKPSIPERKKIVLDDKELIETFVKGSGPGGQCINKRQTMAKSNIFSSSMLLQCQQTRSLQENRGIARKLMREKLDDLFNGTLSKNAQKAAKVSKQKARSARRSKKKYAKSEETLAPEETIESKSMPE
;
A
#
# COMPACT_ATOMS: atom_id res chain seq x y z
N MET A 1 28.66 -6.19 -37.20
CA MET A 1 27.81 -6.06 -38.41
C MET A 1 26.65 -7.05 -38.29
N SER A 2 25.50 -6.61 -37.77
CA SER A 2 24.25 -7.35 -37.86
C SER A 2 23.20 -6.35 -38.31
N LEU A 3 22.69 -6.61 -39.51
CA LEU A 3 21.97 -5.69 -40.35
C LEU A 3 20.56 -5.44 -39.81
N LEU A 4 20.19 -4.16 -39.90
CA LEU A 4 18.85 -3.59 -39.77
C LEU A 4 17.75 -4.56 -40.26
N ARG A 5 16.87 -4.99 -39.36
CA ARG A 5 15.55 -5.56 -39.71
C ARG A 5 14.47 -5.01 -38.78
N ASN A 6 14.23 -3.71 -38.91
CA ASN A 6 12.95 -3.10 -38.54
C ASN A 6 12.26 -2.69 -39.85
N LEU A 7 11.66 -3.66 -40.52
CA LEU A 7 10.94 -3.44 -41.77
C LEU A 7 9.62 -2.70 -41.45
N ARG A 8 9.64 -1.37 -41.62
CA ARG A 8 8.44 -0.51 -41.64
C ARG A 8 7.76 -0.70 -42.99
N LEU A 9 6.67 -1.48 -43.04
CA LEU A 9 5.73 -1.42 -44.16
C LEU A 9 4.81 -0.22 -43.93
N LEU A 10 4.92 0.78 -44.81
CA LEU A 10 4.01 1.91 -44.93
C LEU A 10 2.99 1.59 -46.02
N MET A 11 1.72 1.42 -45.63
CA MET A 11 0.59 1.68 -46.53
C MET A 11 -0.45 2.48 -45.76
N PRO A 12 -0.78 3.70 -46.18
CA PRO A 12 -1.94 4.42 -45.67
C PRO A 12 -3.10 4.26 -46.67
N LEU A 13 -4.32 4.13 -46.17
CA LEU A 13 -5.55 4.77 -46.70
C LEU A 13 -6.72 4.30 -45.82
N ASN A 14 -7.29 5.26 -45.07
CA ASN A 14 -8.46 5.22 -44.19
C ASN A 14 -8.23 5.03 -42.67
N GLY A 15 -8.60 6.09 -41.94
CA GLY A 15 -9.20 6.04 -40.61
C GLY A 15 -8.34 5.49 -39.47
N SER A 16 -7.71 6.39 -38.71
CA SER A 16 -7.01 6.12 -37.44
C SER A 16 -5.80 5.17 -37.53
N HIS A 17 -4.62 5.76 -37.78
CA HIS A 17 -3.33 5.09 -37.57
C HIS A 17 -3.11 4.82 -36.07
N ARG A 18 -3.80 3.83 -35.51
CA ARG A 18 -3.45 3.28 -34.20
C ARG A 18 -2.27 2.33 -34.40
N TRP A 19 -1.08 2.87 -34.24
CA TRP A 19 0.14 2.08 -34.13
C TRP A 19 -0.05 1.06 -32.99
N MET A 20 -0.21 -0.21 -33.32
CA MET A 20 -0.13 -1.28 -32.33
C MET A 20 1.35 -1.65 -32.19
N THR A 21 2.01 -1.13 -31.16
CA THR A 21 3.28 -1.73 -30.71
C THR A 21 2.98 -3.15 -30.23
N THR A 22 3.51 -4.16 -30.93
CA THR A 22 3.41 -5.58 -30.53
C THR A 22 4.30 -5.92 -29.33
N ALA A 23 5.14 -4.98 -28.89
CA ALA A 23 5.99 -5.14 -27.72
C ALA A 23 5.13 -5.06 -26.45
N LYS A 24 5.08 -6.18 -25.72
CA LYS A 24 4.42 -6.28 -24.42
C LYS A 24 5.17 -5.36 -23.42
N PRO A 25 4.50 -4.47 -22.68
CA PRO A 25 5.18 -3.63 -21.71
C PRO A 25 5.81 -4.53 -20.63
N SER A 26 7.10 -4.34 -20.36
CA SER A 26 7.82 -5.06 -19.31
C SER A 26 7.28 -4.62 -17.96
N ILE A 27 6.51 -5.49 -17.30
CA ILE A 27 5.99 -5.22 -15.96
C ILE A 27 7.16 -5.39 -14.99
N PRO A 28 7.46 -4.39 -14.14
CA PRO A 28 8.54 -4.52 -13.18
C PRO A 28 8.18 -5.58 -12.14
N GLU A 29 9.02 -6.61 -12.02
CA GLU A 29 8.83 -7.70 -11.08
C GLU A 29 9.38 -7.33 -9.69
N ARG A 30 8.64 -7.71 -8.64
CA ARG A 30 9.05 -7.50 -7.25
C ARG A 30 10.26 -8.36 -6.93
N LYS A 31 11.36 -7.75 -6.46
CA LYS A 31 12.52 -8.49 -5.97
C LYS A 31 12.23 -9.06 -4.58
N LYS A 32 12.45 -10.37 -4.40
CA LYS A 32 12.34 -11.01 -3.08
C LYS A 32 13.60 -10.70 -2.27
N ILE A 33 13.45 -9.97 -1.18
CA ILE A 33 14.53 -9.72 -0.23
C ILE A 33 14.61 -10.91 0.73
N VAL A 34 15.78 -11.54 0.77
CA VAL A 34 16.14 -12.54 1.77
C VAL A 34 17.05 -11.83 2.77
N LEU A 35 16.77 -12.01 4.06
CA LEU A 35 17.57 -11.43 5.12
C LEU A 35 18.47 -12.52 5.66
N ASP A 36 19.78 -12.32 5.55
CA ASP A 36 20.76 -13.26 6.09
C ASP A 36 20.98 -12.98 7.57
N ASP A 37 20.96 -14.04 8.39
CA ASP A 37 21.11 -13.92 9.84
C ASP A 37 22.47 -13.33 10.26
N LYS A 38 23.49 -13.39 9.37
CA LYS A 38 24.85 -12.88 9.62
C LYS A 38 24.95 -11.36 9.58
N GLU A 39 24.09 -10.69 8.81
CA GLU A 39 24.10 -9.23 8.69
C GLU A 39 23.25 -8.55 9.78
N LEU A 40 22.43 -9.34 10.47
CA LEU A 40 21.50 -8.88 11.48
C LEU A 40 22.14 -8.92 12.87
N ILE A 41 22.38 -7.75 13.44
CA ILE A 41 22.84 -7.61 14.82
C ILE A 41 21.61 -7.43 15.71
N GLU A 42 21.35 -8.42 16.57
CA GLU A 42 20.27 -8.38 17.58
C GLU A 42 20.85 -7.93 18.93
N THR A 43 20.21 -6.94 19.56
CA THR A 43 20.55 -6.47 20.91
C THR A 43 19.30 -6.44 21.77
N PHE A 44 19.41 -6.86 23.03
CA PHE A 44 18.28 -6.93 23.95
C PHE A 44 18.39 -5.84 25.01
N VAL A 45 17.30 -5.09 25.17
CA VAL A 45 17.25 -3.93 26.07
C VAL A 45 16.04 -4.07 26.99
N LYS A 46 16.09 -3.39 28.13
CA LYS A 46 14.92 -3.22 29.01
C LYS A 46 13.85 -2.40 28.29
N GLY A 47 12.59 -2.65 28.61
CA GLY A 47 11.48 -1.89 28.03
C GLY A 47 11.50 -0.44 28.50
N SER A 48 10.88 0.45 27.72
CA SER A 48 10.66 1.84 28.11
C SER A 48 9.19 2.06 28.49
N GLY A 49 8.93 3.03 29.38
CA GLY A 49 7.60 3.47 29.78
C GLY A 49 7.23 3.19 31.24
N PRO A 50 6.12 3.77 31.73
CA PRO A 50 5.58 3.47 33.06
C PRO A 50 5.22 1.98 33.10
N GLY A 51 5.90 1.22 33.96
CA GLY A 51 5.86 -0.23 33.86
C GLY A 51 6.04 -0.96 35.18
N GLY A 52 5.48 -2.17 35.22
CA GLY A 52 5.68 -3.12 36.31
C GLY A 52 6.99 -3.89 36.20
N GLN A 53 7.10 -4.98 36.98
CA GLN A 53 8.33 -5.77 37.09
C GLN A 53 8.87 -6.28 35.73
N CYS A 54 7.97 -6.63 34.80
CA CYS A 54 8.37 -7.14 33.49
C CYS A 54 9.07 -6.11 32.59
N ILE A 55 8.75 -4.82 32.72
CA ILE A 55 9.31 -3.75 31.88
C ILE A 55 10.66 -3.29 32.45
N ASN A 56 10.73 -3.09 33.77
CA ASN A 56 11.90 -2.49 34.41
C ASN A 56 13.05 -3.49 34.65
N LYS A 57 12.73 -4.78 34.86
CA LYS A 57 13.75 -5.80 35.20
C LYS A 57 14.16 -6.65 34.01
N ARG A 58 13.21 -7.09 33.17
CA ARG A 58 13.48 -8.05 32.11
C ARG A 58 13.90 -7.35 30.81
N GLN A 59 14.91 -7.90 30.14
CA GLN A 59 15.35 -7.46 28.81
C GLN A 59 14.45 -8.10 27.74
N THR A 60 13.22 -7.60 27.59
CA THR A 60 12.24 -8.13 26.63
C THR A 60 12.24 -7.39 25.30
N MET A 61 12.75 -6.16 25.25
CA MET A 61 12.79 -5.36 24.02
C MET A 61 13.89 -5.89 23.10
N ALA A 62 13.51 -6.25 21.86
CA ALA A 62 14.45 -6.63 20.82
C ALA A 62 14.79 -5.41 19.96
N LYS A 63 16.08 -5.12 19.81
CA LYS A 63 16.60 -4.15 18.85
C LYS A 63 17.35 -4.91 17.75
N SER A 64 17.07 -4.58 16.51
CA SER A 64 17.69 -5.20 15.34
C SER A 64 18.34 -4.12 14.49
N ASN A 65 19.62 -4.29 14.17
CA ASN A 65 20.39 -3.44 13.28
C ASN A 65 20.93 -4.25 12.10
N ILE A 66 20.96 -3.67 10.90
CA ILE A 66 21.64 -4.24 9.73
C ILE A 66 22.94 -3.50 9.52
N PHE A 67 24.06 -4.24 9.52
CA PHE A 67 25.39 -3.66 9.35
C PHE A 67 25.51 -2.78 8.08
N SER A 68 24.96 -3.26 6.97
CA SER A 68 25.06 -2.60 5.66
C SER A 68 24.15 -1.36 5.50
N SER A 69 22.94 -1.38 6.09
CA SER A 69 21.88 -0.43 5.75
C SER A 69 21.66 0.68 6.78
N SER A 70 22.41 0.69 7.89
CA SER A 70 22.24 1.62 9.03
C SER A 70 20.80 1.70 9.60
N MET A 71 20.00 0.65 9.43
CA MET A 71 18.61 0.62 9.87
C MET A 71 18.49 0.01 11.24
N LEU A 72 17.97 0.81 12.17
CA LEU A 72 17.70 0.38 13.53
C LEU A 72 16.19 0.26 13.74
N LEU A 73 15.75 -0.95 14.10
CA LEU A 73 14.38 -1.22 14.50
C LEU A 73 14.35 -1.66 15.96
N GLN A 74 13.40 -1.12 16.72
CA GLN A 74 13.13 -1.52 18.11
C GLN A 74 11.72 -2.09 18.19
N CYS A 75 11.55 -3.23 18.87
CA CYS A 75 10.28 -3.90 19.03
C CYS A 75 10.01 -4.24 20.50
N GLN A 76 8.91 -3.70 21.02
CA GLN A 76 8.35 -3.99 22.34
C GLN A 76 6.83 -4.16 22.17
N GLN A 77 6.40 -5.35 21.75
CA GLN A 77 4.96 -5.65 21.55
C GLN A 77 4.42 -6.58 22.62
N THR A 78 5.18 -7.61 23.00
CA THR A 78 4.75 -8.61 23.97
C THR A 78 5.71 -8.71 25.15
N ARG A 79 5.29 -9.46 26.18
CA ARG A 79 6.11 -9.76 27.37
C ARG A 79 7.21 -10.80 27.11
N SER A 80 7.17 -11.49 25.96
CA SER A 80 8.09 -12.58 25.60
C SER A 80 9.18 -12.06 24.67
N LEU A 81 10.43 -12.40 24.98
CA LEU A 81 11.57 -12.01 24.17
C LEU A 81 11.55 -12.69 22.79
N GLN A 82 11.24 -13.99 22.74
CA GLN A 82 11.24 -14.77 21.49
C GLN A 82 10.20 -14.25 20.49
N GLU A 83 9.02 -13.89 20.97
CA GLU A 83 7.98 -13.27 20.15
C GLU A 83 8.44 -11.92 19.61
N ASN A 84 8.99 -11.06 20.46
CA ASN A 84 9.53 -9.77 20.04
C ASN A 84 10.65 -9.91 18.99
N ARG A 85 11.51 -10.94 19.10
CA ARG A 85 12.53 -11.26 18.07
C ARG A 85 11.88 -11.63 16.73
N GLY A 86 10.90 -12.52 16.74
CA GLY A 86 10.19 -12.94 15.53
C GLY A 86 9.47 -11.78 14.85
N ILE A 87 8.85 -10.91 15.65
CA ILE A 87 8.17 -9.70 15.18
C ILE A 87 9.19 -8.71 14.60
N ALA A 88 10.30 -8.46 15.29
CA ALA A 88 11.35 -7.56 14.80
C ALA A 88 11.88 -8.00 13.42
N ARG A 89 12.16 -9.29 13.22
CA ARG A 89 12.59 -9.82 11.91
C ARG A 89 11.53 -9.66 10.83
N LYS A 90 10.26 -9.87 11.16
CA LYS A 90 9.16 -9.65 10.22
C LYS A 90 9.08 -8.20 9.80
N LEU A 91 9.10 -7.27 10.76
CA LEU A 91 9.06 -5.84 10.50
C LEU A 91 10.29 -5.36 9.72
N MET A 92 11.49 -5.86 10.03
CA MET A 92 12.71 -5.53 9.28
C MET A 92 12.58 -5.94 7.81
N ARG A 93 12.08 -7.15 7.52
CA ARG A 93 11.85 -7.59 6.14
C ARG A 93 10.83 -6.71 5.41
N GLU A 94 9.76 -6.31 6.08
CA GLU A 94 8.75 -5.42 5.51
C GLU A 94 9.33 -4.03 5.21
N LYS A 95 10.12 -3.47 6.13
CA LYS A 95 10.78 -2.18 5.93
C LYS A 95 11.75 -2.21 4.76
N LEU A 96 12.57 -3.26 4.64
CA LEU A 96 13.45 -3.43 3.49
C LEU A 96 12.65 -3.57 2.18
N ASP A 97 11.53 -4.30 2.19
CA ASP A 97 10.64 -4.40 1.02
C ASP A 97 10.14 -3.03 0.58
N ASP A 98 9.75 -2.19 1.53
CA ASP A 98 9.30 -0.83 1.26
C ASP A 98 10.41 0.04 0.65
N LEU A 99 11.66 -0.15 1.08
CA LEU A 99 12.80 0.64 0.60
C LEU A 99 13.29 0.22 -0.79
N PHE A 100 13.40 -1.08 -1.04
CA PHE A 100 13.90 -1.58 -2.33
C PHE A 100 12.82 -1.62 -3.41
N ASN A 101 11.59 -2.00 -3.06
CA ASN A 101 10.50 -2.20 -4.04
C ASN A 101 9.50 -1.03 -4.08
N GLY A 102 9.45 -0.17 -3.07
CA GLY A 102 8.61 1.04 -3.07
C GLY A 102 7.13 0.73 -3.34
N THR A 103 6.62 1.18 -4.49
CA THR A 103 5.22 0.98 -4.92
C THR A 103 4.86 -0.49 -5.15
N LEU A 104 5.85 -1.33 -5.46
CA LEU A 104 5.67 -2.76 -5.67
C LEU A 104 5.77 -3.56 -4.36
N SER A 105 6.08 -2.92 -3.24
CA SER A 105 6.12 -3.57 -1.93
C SER A 105 4.75 -4.15 -1.54
N LYS A 106 4.77 -5.23 -0.76
CA LYS A 106 3.53 -5.83 -0.23
C LYS A 106 2.70 -4.85 0.59
N ASN A 107 3.35 -3.97 1.37
CA ASN A 107 2.62 -2.99 2.19
C ASN A 107 1.99 -1.90 1.31
N ALA A 108 2.71 -1.40 0.32
CA ALA A 108 2.19 -0.43 -0.64
C ALA A 108 0.99 -0.99 -1.43
N GLN A 109 1.07 -2.24 -1.90
CA GLN A 109 -0.03 -2.90 -2.61
C GLN A 109 -1.27 -3.08 -1.72
N LYS A 110 -1.08 -3.49 -0.46
CA LYS A 110 -2.17 -3.59 0.53
C LYS A 110 -2.79 -2.22 0.79
N ALA A 111 -1.99 -1.19 1.00
CA ALA A 111 -2.45 0.18 1.22
C ALA A 111 -3.24 0.71 0.00
N ALA A 112 -2.74 0.47 -1.21
CA ALA A 112 -3.41 0.84 -2.46
C ALA A 112 -4.76 0.10 -2.60
N LYS A 113 -4.82 -1.19 -2.26
CA LYS A 113 -6.07 -1.97 -2.28
C LYS A 113 -7.10 -1.41 -1.29
N VAL A 114 -6.68 -1.12 -0.07
CA VAL A 114 -7.54 -0.52 0.96
C VAL A 114 -8.03 0.86 0.54
N SER A 115 -7.14 1.71 0.02
CA SER A 115 -7.50 3.05 -0.49
C SER A 115 -8.53 2.97 -1.63
N LYS A 116 -8.31 2.08 -2.61
CA LYS A 116 -9.28 1.82 -3.70
C LYS A 116 -10.63 1.36 -3.18
N GLN A 117 -10.64 0.47 -2.18
CA GLN A 117 -11.88 -0.01 -1.56
C GLN A 117 -12.63 1.12 -0.84
N LYS A 118 -11.92 1.96 -0.08
CA LYS A 118 -12.48 3.14 0.59
C LYS A 118 -13.02 4.17 -0.41
N ALA A 119 -12.30 4.43 -1.50
CA ALA A 119 -12.78 5.33 -2.56
C ALA A 119 -14.05 4.78 -3.24
N ARG A 120 -14.11 3.46 -3.47
CA ARG A 120 -15.29 2.81 -4.06
C ARG A 120 -16.50 2.86 -3.13
N SER A 121 -16.33 2.61 -1.83
CA SER A 121 -17.42 2.72 -0.85
C SER A 121 -17.92 4.16 -0.72
N ALA A 122 -17.01 5.13 -0.66
CA ALA A 122 -17.36 6.55 -0.64
C ALA A 122 -18.11 7.00 -1.91
N ARG A 123 -17.72 6.51 -3.10
CA ARG A 123 -18.45 6.80 -4.34
C ARG A 123 -19.86 6.20 -4.34
N ARG A 124 -20.03 5.01 -3.75
CA ARG A 124 -21.33 4.34 -3.64
C ARG A 124 -22.26 5.06 -2.67
N SER A 125 -21.77 5.47 -1.51
CA SER A 125 -22.58 6.22 -0.54
C SER A 125 -23.04 7.55 -1.12
N LYS A 126 -22.13 8.34 -1.72
CA LYS A 126 -22.48 9.62 -2.37
C LYS A 126 -23.60 9.47 -3.40
N LYS A 127 -23.52 8.43 -4.25
CA LYS A 127 -24.57 8.14 -5.25
C LYS A 127 -25.91 7.74 -4.62
N LYS A 128 -25.89 7.01 -3.50
CA LYS A 128 -27.12 6.60 -2.79
C LYS A 128 -27.86 7.82 -2.25
N TYR A 129 -27.15 8.73 -1.58
CA TYR A 129 -27.76 9.93 -0.98
C TYR A 129 -28.16 10.97 -2.02
N ALA A 130 -27.37 11.18 -3.07
CA ALA A 130 -27.77 12.06 -4.18
C ALA A 130 -29.07 11.59 -4.85
N LYS A 131 -29.22 10.27 -5.05
CA LYS A 131 -30.45 9.71 -5.63
C LYS A 131 -31.65 9.82 -4.69
N SER A 132 -31.47 9.72 -3.37
CA SER A 132 -32.59 9.91 -2.43
C SER A 132 -33.08 11.35 -2.41
N GLU A 133 -32.18 12.34 -2.52
CA GLU A 133 -32.58 13.75 -2.61
C GLU A 133 -33.33 14.06 -3.91
N GLU A 134 -32.86 13.54 -5.06
CA GLU A 134 -33.58 13.67 -6.33
C GLU A 134 -35.00 13.04 -6.29
N THR A 135 -35.19 11.96 -5.52
CA THR A 135 -36.51 11.31 -5.37
C THR A 135 -37.44 11.98 -4.34
N LEU A 136 -36.91 12.82 -3.46
CA LEU A 136 -37.68 13.55 -2.43
C LEU A 136 -38.12 14.94 -2.90
N ALA A 137 -37.44 15.51 -3.91
CA ALA A 137 -37.76 16.80 -4.52
C ALA A 137 -38.94 16.88 -5.55
N PRO A 138 -39.64 15.80 -5.98
CA PRO A 138 -40.70 15.95 -6.99
C PRO A 138 -42.08 16.50 -6.55
N GLU A 139 -42.38 16.74 -5.26
CA GLU A 139 -43.76 17.08 -4.82
C GLU A 139 -43.90 18.36 -3.97
N GLU A 140 -43.10 19.41 -4.22
CA GLU A 140 -43.36 20.74 -3.62
C GLU A 140 -43.41 21.86 -4.67
N THR A 141 -44.23 21.70 -5.72
CA THR A 141 -44.75 22.84 -6.48
C THR A 141 -46.09 22.45 -7.11
N ILE A 142 -47.03 23.40 -7.14
CA ILE A 142 -48.47 23.26 -7.49
C ILE A 142 -49.26 22.83 -6.24
N GLU A 143 -49.90 23.72 -5.47
CA GLU A 143 -51.01 24.56 -5.94
C GLU A 143 -51.26 25.74 -4.97
N SER A 144 -50.67 26.89 -5.24
CA SER A 144 -51.15 28.18 -4.74
C SER A 144 -51.84 28.91 -5.90
N LYS A 145 -53.14 28.65 -6.11
CA LYS A 145 -53.94 29.51 -7.00
C LYS A 145 -55.43 29.53 -6.61
N SER A 146 -55.88 30.77 -6.34
CA SER A 146 -57.23 31.32 -6.40
C SER A 146 -58.32 30.82 -5.43
N MET A 147 -58.60 31.65 -4.41
CA MET A 147 -59.97 31.96 -3.99
C MET A 147 -60.46 33.15 -4.82
N PRO A 148 -61.52 33.04 -5.62
CA PRO A 148 -62.38 34.17 -5.93
C PRO A 148 -63.45 34.34 -4.83
N GLU A 149 -63.88 35.59 -4.69
CA GLU A 149 -64.70 36.24 -3.65
C GLU A 149 -65.93 35.47 -3.13
#